data_AF-A0A4U1ET52-F1
#
_entry.id   AF-A0A4U1ET52-F1
#
_cell.length_a   1.000
_cell.length_b   1.000
_cell.length_c   1.000
_cell.angle_alpha   90.00
_cell.angle_beta   90.00
_cell.angle_gamma   90.00
#
_symmetry.space_group_name_H-M   'P 1'
#
loop_
_entity.id
_entity.type
_entity.pdbx_description
1 polymer ?
#
loop_
_entity_poly.entity_id
_entity_poly.type
_entity_poly.pdbx_seq_one_letter_code
_entity_poly.pdbx_strand_id
1 'polypeptide(L)'
;MVGTDHVEYLYGKAMPLIFAGSEPRSGTMLTRAMLEAHPELRCRGDPHHPPRAGHAQAWSKSGREKLLLDEVGVTGECWMPAFILEVIAKHGEPARPL
;
A
#
# COMPACT_ATOMS: atom_id res chain seq x y z
N MET A 1 6.08 -0.60 -13.92
CA MET A 1 5.75 0.79 -14.32
C MET A 1 7.00 1.42 -14.89
N VAL A 2 6.90 2.24 -15.94
CA VAL A 2 8.05 2.95 -16.49
C VAL A 2 8.14 4.31 -15.82
N GLY A 3 9.27 4.61 -15.17
CA GLY A 3 9.51 5.94 -14.59
C GLY A 3 9.87 6.97 -15.66
N THR A 4 9.93 8.24 -15.26
CA THR A 4 10.40 9.35 -16.11
C THR A 4 11.86 9.21 -16.56
N ASP A 5 12.61 8.30 -15.94
CA ASP A 5 13.95 7.86 -16.29
C ASP A 5 13.99 6.71 -17.32
N HIS A 6 12.84 6.31 -17.88
CA HIS A 6 12.69 5.17 -18.79
C HIS A 6 13.08 3.81 -18.19
N VAL A 7 13.17 3.71 -16.86
CA VAL A 7 13.47 2.47 -16.15
C VAL A 7 12.18 1.72 -15.86
N GLU A 8 12.17 0.40 -16.06
CA GLU A 8 11.05 -0.47 -15.69
C GLU A 8 11.15 -0.89 -14.22
N TYR A 9 10.15 -0.48 -13.44
CA TYR A 9 9.97 -0.84 -12.03
C TYR A 9 9.04 -2.04 -11.90
N LEU A 10 9.54 -3.12 -11.33
CA LEU A 10 8.79 -4.33 -11.02
C LEU A 10 8.27 -4.29 -9.58
N TYR A 11 6.93 -4.30 -9.45
CA TYR A 11 6.24 -4.37 -8.16
C TYR A 11 5.67 -5.77 -7.99
N GLY A 12 6.00 -6.43 -6.88
CA GLY A 12 5.54 -7.80 -6.60
C GLY A 12 5.35 -8.05 -5.12
N LYS A 13 4.62 -9.11 -4.76
CA LYS A 13 4.31 -9.44 -3.36
C LYS A 13 5.55 -9.66 -2.48
N ALA A 14 6.67 -10.07 -3.07
CA ALA A 14 7.93 -10.31 -2.37
C ALA A 14 8.81 -9.06 -2.24
N MET A 15 8.39 -7.90 -2.77
CA MET A 15 9.19 -6.69 -2.68
C MET A 15 9.27 -6.17 -1.23
N PRO A 16 10.40 -5.59 -0.82
CA PRO A 16 10.51 -5.00 0.50
C PRO A 16 9.63 -3.75 0.60
N LEU A 17 8.61 -3.79 1.47
CA LEU A 17 7.72 -2.66 1.77
C LEU A 17 7.92 -2.20 3.21
N ILE A 18 8.00 -0.88 3.42
CA ILE A 18 8.08 -0.26 4.74
C ILE A 18 6.71 0.35 5.07
N PHE A 19 6.07 -0.13 6.14
CA PHE A 19 4.84 0.45 6.66
C PHE A 19 5.14 1.29 7.90
N ALA A 20 5.18 2.61 7.74
CA ALA A 20 5.35 3.55 8.84
C ALA A 20 3.98 4.05 9.32
N GLY A 21 3.50 3.52 10.45
CA GLY A 21 2.23 3.90 11.07
C GLY A 21 2.29 3.79 12.59
N SER A 22 1.64 4.72 13.29
CA SER A 22 1.47 4.70 14.74
C SER A 22 0.32 5.65 15.15
N GLU A 23 0.01 5.73 16.44
CA GLU A 23 -0.96 6.69 16.98
C GLU A 23 -0.62 8.13 16.52
N PRO A 24 -1.59 8.95 16.10
CA PRO A 24 -1.36 10.33 15.72
C PRO A 24 -0.55 11.11 16.76
N ARG A 25 0.36 11.98 16.29
CA ARG A 25 1.26 12.82 17.12
C ARG A 25 2.40 12.07 17.84
N SER A 26 2.76 10.86 17.39
CA SER A 26 3.91 10.09 17.91
C SER A 26 5.22 10.25 17.12
N GLY A 27 5.28 11.21 16.19
CA GLY A 27 6.47 11.43 15.36
C GLY A 27 6.55 10.60 14.08
N THR A 28 5.50 9.86 13.71
CA THR A 28 5.41 9.07 12.46
C THR A 28 5.74 9.90 11.21
N MET A 29 5.31 11.17 11.21
CA MET A 29 5.58 12.11 10.13
C MET A 29 7.08 12.43 9.99
N LEU A 30 7.80 12.52 11.10
CA LEU A 30 9.26 12.72 11.08
C LEU A 30 9.96 11.49 10.53
N THR A 31 9.61 10.29 11.01
CA THR A 31 10.16 9.03 10.48
C THR A 31 9.95 8.92 8.98
N ARG A 32 8.75 9.26 8.51
CA ARG A 32 8.44 9.29 7.08
C ARG A 32 9.29 10.31 6.32
N ALA A 33 9.41 11.54 6.82
CA ALA A 33 10.21 12.57 6.17
C ALA A 33 11.69 12.17 6.07
N MET A 34 12.23 11.49 7.09
CA MET A 34 13.59 10.96 7.07
C MET A 34 13.78 9.86 6.02
N LEU A 35 12.80 8.95 5.87
CA LEU A 35 12.82 7.92 4.84
C LEU A 35 12.71 8.52 3.43
N GLU A 36 11.86 9.54 3.25
CA GLU A 36 11.63 10.21 1.96
C GLU A 36 12.84 11.05 1.49
N ALA A 37 13.77 11.37 2.40
CA ALA A 37 15.04 12.01 2.05
C ALA A 37 16.02 11.06 1.34
N HIS A 38 15.81 9.74 1.42
CA HIS A 38 16.65 8.75 0.75
C HIS A 38 16.24 8.59 -0.72
N PRO A 39 17.17 8.70 -1.70
CA PRO A 39 16.84 8.72 -3.13
C PRO A 39 16.18 7.43 -3.65
N GLU A 40 16.42 6.31 -2.98
CA GLU A 40 15.87 4.98 -3.33
C GLU A 40 14.55 4.67 -2.63
N LEU A 41 14.12 5.50 -1.68
CA LEU A 41 12.89 5.30 -0.93
C LEU A 41 11.83 6.28 -1.38
N ARG A 42 10.61 5.77 -1.56
CA ARG A 42 9.44 6.58 -1.84
C ARG A 42 8.39 6.39 -0.77
N CYS A 43 8.03 7.49 -0.13
CA CYS A 43 6.89 7.56 0.78
C CYS A 43 5.97 8.69 0.36
N ARG A 44 5.30 8.58 -0.80
CA ARG A 44 4.30 9.57 -1.23
C ARG A 44 2.90 9.00 -1.07
N GLY A 45 2.03 9.72 -0.37
CA GLY A 45 0.68 9.32 0.02
C GLY A 45 0.13 10.32 1.05
N ASP A 46 -1.12 10.75 0.94
CA ASP A 46 -1.72 11.56 2.00
C ASP A 46 -1.82 10.71 3.28
N PRO A 47 -1.12 11.05 4.39
CA PRO A 47 -1.23 10.30 5.64
C PRO A 47 -2.66 10.33 6.22
N HIS A 48 -3.51 11.27 5.78
CA HIS A 48 -4.92 11.35 6.14
C HIS A 48 -5.83 10.45 5.30
N HIS A 49 -5.33 9.89 4.19
CA HIS A 49 -6.06 8.96 3.33
C HIS A 49 -5.27 7.67 3.09
N PRO A 50 -5.05 6.85 4.12
CA PRO A 50 -4.47 5.53 3.92
C PRO A 50 -5.32 4.73 2.92
N PRO A 51 -4.73 3.84 2.10
CA PRO A 51 -5.49 2.89 1.31
C PRO A 51 -6.52 2.25 2.24
N ARG A 52 -7.81 2.34 1.90
CA ARG A 52 -8.93 1.96 2.79
C ARG A 52 -9.03 0.44 2.97
N ALA A 53 -7.96 -0.21 3.40
CA ALA A 53 -7.91 -1.60 3.82
C ALA A 53 -8.86 -1.87 5.02
N GLY A 54 -9.31 -0.82 5.72
CA GLY A 54 -10.37 -0.93 6.72
C GLY A 54 -11.70 -1.48 6.18
N HIS A 55 -12.00 -1.30 4.88
CA HIS A 55 -13.19 -1.90 4.27
C HIS A 55 -13.10 -3.42 4.23
N ALA A 56 -11.92 -3.99 4.05
CA ALA A 56 -11.73 -5.45 4.11
C ALA A 56 -12.07 -6.02 5.47
N GLN A 57 -11.66 -5.33 6.53
CA GLN A 57 -11.99 -5.71 7.89
C GLN A 57 -13.49 -5.54 8.17
N ALA A 58 -14.12 -4.51 7.59
CA ALA A 58 -15.57 -4.32 7.67
C ALA A 58 -16.34 -5.44 6.93
N TRP A 59 -15.95 -5.78 5.71
CA TRP A 59 -16.54 -6.87 4.91
C TRP A 59 -16.30 -8.25 5.53
N SER A 60 -15.18 -8.43 6.24
CA SER A 60 -14.91 -9.66 6.99
C SER A 60 -15.77 -9.77 8.26
N LYS A 61 -16.24 -8.65 8.82
CA LYS A 61 -17.10 -8.60 10.02
C LYS A 61 -18.59 -8.75 9.69
N SER A 62 -19.04 -8.39 8.49
CA SER A 62 -20.42 -8.61 8.06
C SER A 62 -20.59 -10.04 7.52
N GLY A 63 -21.27 -10.90 8.29
CA GLY A 63 -21.46 -12.31 7.94
C GLY A 63 -22.14 -12.53 6.57
N ARG A 64 -23.00 -11.61 6.13
CA ARG A 64 -23.68 -11.68 4.82
C ARG A 64 -22.76 -11.36 3.65
N GLU A 65 -21.93 -10.31 3.73
CA GLU A 65 -20.99 -9.98 2.65
C GLU A 65 -19.84 -10.96 2.60
N LYS A 66 -19.35 -11.46 3.74
CA LYS A 66 -18.35 -12.52 3.75
C LYS A 66 -18.84 -13.78 3.01
N LEU A 67 -20.08 -14.21 3.26
CA LEU A 67 -20.70 -15.34 2.55
C LEU A 67 -20.78 -15.11 1.03
N LEU A 68 -21.21 -13.92 0.60
CA LEU A 68 -21.28 -13.59 -0.82
C LEU A 68 -19.88 -13.57 -1.45
N LEU A 69 -18.89 -13.00 -0.77
CA LEU A 69 -17.50 -12.96 -1.24
C LEU A 69 -16.91 -14.36 -1.35
N ASP A 70 -17.17 -15.24 -0.39
CA ASP A 70 -16.73 -16.63 -0.40
C ASP A 70 -17.38 -17.43 -1.55
N GLU A 71 -18.68 -17.19 -1.85
CA GLU A 71 -19.39 -17.81 -2.98
C GLU A 71 -18.79 -17.45 -4.35
N VAL A 72 -18.27 -16.22 -4.52
CA VAL A 72 -17.58 -15.80 -5.75
C VAL A 72 -16.07 -16.13 -5.71
N GLY A 73 -15.59 -16.81 -4.67
CA GLY A 73 -14.16 -17.15 -4.49
C GLY A 73 -13.26 -15.96 -4.19
N VAL A 74 -13.84 -14.81 -3.81
CA VAL A 74 -13.13 -13.56 -3.52
C VAL A 74 -12.78 -13.52 -2.03
N THR A 75 -11.83 -14.37 -1.62
CA THR A 75 -11.34 -14.36 -0.25
C THR A 75 -10.45 -13.15 0.00
N GLY A 76 -10.62 -12.51 1.18
CA GLY A 76 -9.83 -11.35 1.63
C GLY A 76 -8.31 -11.54 1.45
N GLU A 77 -7.83 -12.78 1.56
CA GLU A 77 -6.41 -13.13 1.46
C GLU A 77 -5.83 -12.96 0.04
N CYS A 78 -6.67 -13.05 -0.99
CA CYS A 78 -6.22 -13.03 -2.39
C CYS A 78 -6.18 -11.62 -3.00
N TRP A 79 -7.20 -10.79 -2.73
CA TRP A 79 -7.31 -9.47 -3.37
C TRP A 79 -6.67 -8.33 -2.55
N MET A 80 -6.55 -8.45 -1.23
CA MET A 80 -5.94 -7.38 -0.40
C MET A 80 -4.52 -7.04 -0.81
N PRO A 81 -3.60 -8.01 -0.91
CA PRO A 81 -2.20 -7.71 -1.16
C PRO A 81 -2.03 -7.09 -2.54
N ALA A 82 -2.78 -7.57 -3.54
CA ALA A 82 -2.76 -7.03 -4.90
C ALA A 82 -3.30 -5.59 -4.94
N PHE A 83 -4.42 -5.32 -4.27
CA PHE A 83 -5.00 -3.98 -4.20
C PHE A 83 -4.08 -2.98 -3.49
N ILE A 84 -3.53 -3.35 -2.33
CA ILE A 84 -2.59 -2.50 -1.60
C ILE A 84 -1.35 -2.22 -2.45
N LEU A 85 -0.79 -3.26 -3.09
CA LEU A 85 0.38 -3.13 -3.96
C LEU A 85 0.10 -2.20 -5.14
N GLU A 86 -1.08 -2.30 -5.76
CA GLU A 86 -1.46 -1.45 -6.89
C GLU A 86 -1.61 0.02 -6.47
N VAL A 87 -2.24 0.29 -5.32
CA VAL A 87 -2.32 1.65 -4.77
C VAL A 87 -0.93 2.20 -4.47
N ILE A 88 -0.05 1.41 -3.83
CA ILE A 88 1.32 1.84 -3.53
C ILE A 88 2.10 2.11 -4.82
N ALA A 89 2.10 1.16 -5.77
CA ALA A 89 2.87 1.21 -7.00
C ALA A 89 2.49 2.40 -7.87
N LYS A 90 1.19 2.66 -8.03
CA LYS A 90 0.68 3.73 -8.90
C LYS A 90 0.70 5.13 -8.26
N HIS A 91 1.08 5.25 -6.99
CA HIS A 91 1.02 6.52 -6.29
C HIS A 91 2.25 7.41 -6.52
N GLY A 92 2.25 8.20 -7.59
CA GLY A 92 3.33 9.15 -7.90
C GLY A 92 4.55 8.50 -8.55
N GLU A 93 5.58 9.30 -8.81
CA GLU A 93 6.79 8.86 -9.52
C GLU A 93 7.57 7.79 -8.74
N PRO A 94 8.07 6.72 -9.38
CA PRO A 94 8.85 5.68 -8.72
C PRO A 94 10.20 6.23 -8.18
N ALA A 95 10.67 5.70 -7.05
CA ALA A 95 12.03 5.99 -6.58
C ALA A 95 13.03 5.18 -7.39
N ARG A 96 14.17 5.78 -7.74
CA ARG A 96 15.19 5.12 -8.57
C ARG A 96 15.68 3.84 -7.90
N PRO A 97 15.74 2.70 -8.61
CA PRO A 97 16.35 1.51 -8.07
C PRO A 97 17.88 1.65 -8.13
N LEU A 98 18.58 0.90 -7.28
CA LEU A 98 20.02 0.65 -7.42
C LEU A 98 20.32 -0.20 -8.66
#